data_AF-A0A7T8HJD6-F1
#
_entry.id   AF-A0A7T8HJD6-F1
#
_cell.length_a   1.000
_cell.length_b   1.000
_cell.length_c   1.000
_cell.angle_alpha   90.00
_cell.angle_beta   90.00
_cell.angle_gamma   90.00
#
_symmetry.space_group_name_H-M   'P 1'
#
loop_
_entity.id
_entity.type
_entity.pdbx_description
1 polymer ?
#
loop_
_entity_poly.entity_id
_entity_poly.type
_entity_poly.pdbx_seq_one_letter_code
_entity_poly.pdbx_strand_id
1 'polypeptide(L)'
;MPPHWSQKQQGHEAGVLRRRYTPEQTRILMDKYKESRYVPRPEMAVLAEATGLTMLQVKIWFQNRRLKDRKKLQKTSRQRPPS
;
A
#
# COMPACT_ATOMS: atom_id res chain seq x y z
N MET A 1 29.07 -9.28 11.99
CA MET A 1 27.77 -9.30 12.69
C MET A 1 26.68 -8.93 11.69
N PRO A 2 25.74 -9.83 11.33
CA PRO A 2 24.64 -9.50 10.42
C PRO A 2 23.53 -8.73 11.16
N PRO A 3 22.87 -7.74 10.54
CA PRO A 3 21.79 -6.99 11.17
C PRO A 3 20.55 -7.88 11.33
N HIS A 4 19.98 -7.88 12.54
CA HIS A 4 18.79 -8.64 12.90
C HIS A 4 17.56 -8.15 12.11
N TRP A 5 17.14 -8.89 11.09
CA TRP A 5 15.75 -8.86 10.64
C TRP A 5 15.00 -9.90 11.48
N SER A 6 14.91 -9.67 12.79
CA SER A 6 14.20 -10.60 13.67
C SER A 6 12.68 -10.48 13.45
N GLN A 7 12.08 -11.60 13.05
CA GLN A 7 10.72 -12.00 13.42
C GLN A 7 9.54 -11.25 12.76
N LYS A 8 9.02 -11.81 11.66
CA LYS A 8 7.74 -12.55 11.67
C LYS A 8 7.54 -13.31 10.36
N GLN A 9 7.34 -14.61 10.49
CA GLN A 9 7.04 -15.57 9.43
C GLN A 9 5.69 -15.28 8.77
N GLN A 10 5.66 -15.32 7.44
CA GLN A 10 4.68 -16.04 6.61
C GLN A 10 5.17 -16.08 5.15
N GLY A 11 5.48 -17.30 4.69
CA GLY A 11 5.74 -17.78 3.32
C GLY A 11 6.08 -16.76 2.24
N HIS A 12 7.37 -16.67 1.90
CA HIS A 12 7.83 -16.09 0.64
C HIS A 12 8.11 -17.26 -0.32
N GLU A 13 7.06 -17.82 -0.92
CA GLU A 13 7.21 -18.84 -1.97
C GLU A 13 6.46 -18.40 -3.23
N ALA A 14 7.11 -18.66 -4.36
CA ALA A 14 6.86 -18.16 -5.71
C ALA A 14 7.29 -16.70 -5.94
N GLY A 15 8.39 -16.55 -6.68
CA GLY A 15 8.93 -15.27 -7.14
C GLY A 15 7.82 -14.34 -7.62
N VAL A 16 7.77 -13.14 -7.02
CA VAL A 16 6.66 -12.20 -7.18
C VAL A 16 6.62 -11.71 -8.63
N LEU A 17 5.91 -12.45 -9.49
CA LEU A 17 5.36 -11.89 -10.71
C LEU A 17 4.53 -10.70 -10.26
N ARG A 18 4.99 -9.49 -10.56
CA ARG A 18 4.32 -8.24 -10.20
C ARG A 18 3.00 -8.15 -10.96
N ARG A 19 1.98 -8.85 -10.47
CA ARG A 19 0.63 -8.82 -11.03
C ARG A 19 0.04 -7.47 -10.71
N ARG A 20 -0.41 -6.74 -11.74
CA ARG A 20 -1.14 -5.50 -11.55
C ARG A 20 -2.48 -5.84 -10.88
N TYR A 21 -2.86 -5.06 -9.87
CA TYR A 21 -4.20 -5.17 -9.29
C TYR A 21 -5.25 -4.84 -10.35
N THR A 22 -6.38 -5.53 -10.30
CA THR A 22 -7.50 -5.25 -11.20
C THR A 22 -8.10 -3.86 -10.91
N PRO A 23 -8.86 -3.28 -11.85
CA PRO A 23 -9.57 -2.02 -11.61
C PRO A 23 -10.49 -2.12 -10.38
N GLU A 24 -11.16 -3.25 -10.20
CA GLU A 24 -12.07 -3.47 -9.07
C GLU A 24 -11.34 -3.54 -7.73
N GLN A 25 -10.23 -4.29 -7.65
CA GLN A 25 -9.38 -4.31 -6.46
C GLN A 25 -8.87 -2.91 -6.11
N THR A 26 -8.46 -2.15 -7.13
CA THR A 26 -7.99 -0.77 -6.94
C THR A 26 -9.10 0.15 -6.46
N ARG A 27 -10.33 -0.01 -6.98
CA ARG A 27 -11.51 0.76 -6.58
C ARG A 27 -11.81 0.59 -5.10
N ILE A 28 -11.90 -0.66 -4.63
CA ILE A 28 -12.17 -0.98 -3.21
C ILE A 28 -11.08 -0.40 -2.30
N LEU A 29 -9.81 -0.61 -2.64
CA LEU A 29 -8.68 -0.06 -1.86
C LEU A 29 -8.66 1.47 -1.84
N MET A 30 -8.99 2.10 -2.98
CA MET A 30 -9.05 3.55 -3.09
C MET A 30 -10.20 4.14 -2.29
N ASP A 31 -11.38 3.51 -2.30
CA ASP A 31 -12.53 4.00 -1.55
C ASP A 31 -12.23 3.99 -0.06
N LYS A 32 -11.68 2.88 0.44
CA LYS A 32 -11.26 2.80 1.83
C LYS A 32 -10.16 3.80 2.19
N TYR A 33 -9.24 4.08 1.26
CA TYR A 33 -8.20 5.08 1.47
C TYR A 33 -8.73 6.52 1.56
N LYS A 34 -9.86 6.83 0.92
CA LYS A 34 -10.52 8.14 1.06
C LYS A 34 -11.12 8.30 2.46
N GLU A 35 -11.71 7.23 3.00
CA GLU A 35 -12.23 7.22 4.38
C GLU A 35 -11.10 7.29 5.41
N SER A 36 -10.09 6.44 5.27
CA SER A 36 -8.96 6.38 6.19
C SER A 36 -7.64 6.11 5.48
N ARG A 37 -6.68 7.01 5.72
CA ARG A 37 -5.31 6.90 5.20
C ARG A 37 -4.51 5.77 5.86
N TYR A 38 -5.00 5.22 6.97
CA TYR A 38 -4.36 4.17 7.75
C TYR A 38 -5.39 3.07 8.06
N VAL A 39 -5.07 1.83 7.68
CA VAL A 39 -5.97 0.70 7.90
C VAL A 39 -5.44 -0.13 9.07
N PRO A 40 -6.19 -0.23 10.18
CA PRO A 40 -5.82 -1.08 11.29
C PRO A 40 -5.95 -2.56 10.91
N ARG A 41 -5.38 -3.46 11.72
CA ARG A 41 -5.41 -4.92 11.49
C ARG A 41 -6.79 -5.52 11.15
N PRO A 42 -7.88 -5.24 11.90
CA PRO A 42 -9.19 -5.80 11.58
C PRO A 42 -9.68 -5.36 10.19
N GLU A 43 -9.53 -4.08 9.85
CA GLU A 43 -9.93 -3.56 8.55
C GLU A 43 -9.06 -4.11 7.40
N MET A 44 -7.78 -4.39 7.65
CA MET A 44 -6.92 -5.05 6.64
C MET A 44 -7.41 -6.47 6.31
N ALA A 45 -7.97 -7.19 7.28
CA ALA A 45 -8.53 -8.52 7.06
C ALA A 45 -9.78 -8.44 6.17
N VAL A 46 -10.67 -7.49 6.45
CA VAL A 46 -11.88 -7.24 5.65
C VAL A 46 -11.53 -6.86 4.21
N LEU A 47 -10.54 -5.99 4.02
CA LEU A 47 -10.09 -5.61 2.67
C LEU A 47 -9.42 -6.77 1.93
N ALA A 48 -8.63 -7.59 2.64
CA ALA A 48 -7.99 -8.78 2.07
C ALA A 48 -9.04 -9.75 1.53
N GLU A 49 -10.09 -10.02 2.31
CA GLU A 49 -11.21 -10.86 1.91
C GLU A 49 -11.98 -10.26 0.72
N ALA A 50 -12.34 -8.98 0.79
CA ALA A 50 -13.10 -8.29 -0.26
C ALA A 50 -12.35 -8.18 -1.60
N THR A 51 -11.01 -8.13 -1.57
CA THR A 51 -10.18 -7.96 -2.79
C THR A 51 -9.51 -9.25 -3.25
N GLY A 52 -9.58 -10.33 -2.46
CA GLY A 52 -8.82 -11.56 -2.68
C GLY A 52 -7.30 -11.36 -2.57
N LEU A 53 -6.86 -10.30 -1.88
CA LEU A 53 -5.44 -9.99 -1.65
C LEU A 53 -5.00 -10.45 -0.27
N THR A 54 -3.70 -10.60 -0.04
CA THR A 54 -3.20 -10.86 1.31
C THR A 54 -3.13 -9.57 2.14
N MET A 55 -3.21 -9.69 3.47
CA MET A 55 -3.05 -8.53 4.38
C MET A 55 -1.74 -7.77 4.13
N LEU A 56 -0.67 -8.47 3.74
CA LEU A 56 0.62 -7.86 3.39
C LEU A 56 0.52 -7.02 2.11
N GLN A 57 -0.16 -7.53 1.07
CA GLN A 57 -0.38 -6.79 -0.17
C GLN A 57 -1.22 -5.53 0.07
N VAL A 58 -2.28 -5.64 0.88
CA VAL A 58 -3.08 -4.47 1.32
C VAL A 58 -2.18 -3.48 2.06
N LYS A 59 -1.39 -3.93 3.04
CA LYS A 59 -0.45 -3.08 3.79
C LYS A 59 0.54 -2.35 2.86
N ILE A 60 1.17 -3.06 1.93
CA ILE A 60 2.12 -2.50 0.95
C ILE A 60 1.42 -1.50 0.04
N TRP A 61 0.19 -1.79 -0.41
CA TRP A 61 -0.59 -0.86 -1.23
C TRP A 61 -0.83 0.45 -0.49
N PHE A 62 -1.26 0.41 0.78
CA PHE A 62 -1.50 1.61 1.60
C PHE A 62 -0.19 2.38 1.89
N GLN A 63 0.93 1.69 2.07
CA GLN A 63 2.25 2.35 2.17
C GLN A 63 2.61 3.07 0.86
N ASN A 64 2.52 2.37 -0.28
CA ASN A 64 2.83 2.93 -1.59
C ASN A 64 1.91 4.10 -1.96
N ARG A 65 0.63 4.03 -1.57
CA ARG A 65 -0.33 5.10 -1.81
C ARG A 65 0.06 6.39 -1.09
N ARG A 66 0.42 6.29 0.20
CA ARG A 66 0.90 7.45 0.98
C ARG A 66 2.20 8.02 0.43
N LEU A 67 3.13 7.18 -0.01
CA LEU A 67 4.36 7.64 -0.66
C LEU A 67 4.07 8.43 -1.94
N LYS A 68 3.09 7.99 -2.74
CA LYS A 68 2.67 8.69 -3.96
C LYS A 68 2.08 10.07 -3.63
N ASP A 69 1.23 10.15 -2.61
CA ASP A 69 0.63 11.42 -2.17
C ASP A 69 1.70 12.39 -1.65
N ARG A 70 2.64 11.91 -0.81
CA ARG A 70 3.76 12.73 -0.33
C ARG A 70 4.64 13.25 -1.47
N LYS A 71 4.91 12.42 -2.50
CA LYS A 71 5.66 12.83 -3.69
C LYS A 71 4.91 13.89 -4.51
N LYS A 72 3.56 13.82 -4.58
CA LYS A 72 2.75 14.87 -5.24
C LYS A 72 2.86 16.19 -4.50
N LEU A 73 2.79 16.18 -3.16
CA LEU A 73 2.95 17.38 -2.34
C LEU A 73 4.32 18.05 -2.52
N GLN A 74 5.40 17.26 -2.65
CA GLN A 74 6.75 17.81 -2.90
C GLN A 74 6.96 18.31 -4.32
N LYS A 75 6.21 17.78 -5.30
CA LYS A 75 6.27 18.27 -6.68
C LYS A 75 5.50 19.57 -6.87
N THR A 76 4.38 19.75 -6.16
CA THR A 76 3.63 21.01 -6.22
C THR A 76 4.36 22.16 -5.55
N SER A 77 5.23 21.92 -4.55
CA SER A 77 6.05 22.97 -3.95
C SER A 77 7.27 23.37 -4.80
N ARG A 78 7.71 22.52 -5.73
CA ARG A 78 8.79 22.83 -6.69
C ARG A 78 8.30 23.52 -7.97
N GLN A 79 7.00 23.75 -8.11
CA GLN A 79 6.42 24.55 -9.20
C GLN A 79 5.76 25.83 -8.64
N ARG A 80 6.57 26.70 -8.02
CA ARG A 80 6.34 28.14 -8.10
C ARG A 80 7.40 28.68 -9.05
N PRO A 81 7.05 29.26 -10.20
CA PRO A 81 8.02 30.02 -10.97
C PRO A 81 8.49 31.18 -10.07
N PRO A 82 9.79 31.41 -9.90
CA PRO A 82 10.26 32.64 -9.29
C PRO A 82 9.83 33.81 -10.20
N SER A 83 9.19 34.83 -9.60
CA SER A 83 9.03 36.15 -10.21
C SER A 83 10.34 36.90 -10.19
#